data_AF-A0A1X0E0D5-F1
#
_entry.id   AF-A0A1X0E0D5-F1
#
_cell.length_a   1.000
_cell.length_b   1.000
_cell.length_c   1.000
_cell.angle_alpha   90.00
_cell.angle_beta   90.00
_cell.angle_gamma   90.00
#
_symmetry.space_group_name_H-M   'P 1'
#
loop_
_entity.id
_entity.type
_entity.pdbx_description
1 polymer ?
#
loop_
_entity_poly.entity_id
_entity_poly.type
_entity_poly.pdbx_seq_one_letter_code
_entity_poly.pdbx_strand_id
1 'polypeptide(L)'
;MKPISTVLATGALAAAGAFGTGIAAADEPDPAPATQPIGTQGTLPEGPGVHGWTVNDLRPSADAIPYQPQGTLWEATATDEAIQGTVFPIVANLSARSASGQNYQSLFTVPTPQGIVPTGLTQGQKTSGKVYFDVTGDAPNSLVYQAGGADLIRWVAPAPQARPAAPAPQAPAGGSASQAPANGGNSHRAPAPARGPASRPASPGPAAPPAGSSGTPLPEGSSGTPLPAEAPDSSASGGSAGTPASP
;
A
#
# COMPACT_ATOMS: atom_id res chain seq x y z
N MET A 1 -41.85 15.14 -25.41
CA MET A 1 -40.38 15.01 -25.53
C MET A 1 -39.99 13.65 -24.94
N LYS A 2 -39.19 12.85 -25.64
CA LYS A 2 -38.91 11.44 -25.28
C LYS A 2 -38.01 11.34 -24.03
N PRO A 3 -38.23 10.37 -23.12
CA PRO A 3 -37.31 10.10 -22.01
C PRO A 3 -36.05 9.38 -22.49
N ILE A 4 -34.89 9.78 -21.96
CA ILE A 4 -33.58 9.16 -22.24
C ILE A 4 -33.41 7.96 -21.29
N SER A 5 -33.37 6.76 -21.88
CA SER A 5 -33.14 5.49 -21.21
C SER A 5 -31.75 5.44 -20.57
N THR A 6 -31.70 5.14 -19.27
CA THR A 6 -30.47 4.75 -18.57
C THR A 6 -30.24 3.26 -18.76
N VAL A 7 -29.12 2.89 -19.37
CA VAL A 7 -28.67 1.50 -19.51
C VAL A 7 -28.00 1.07 -18.20
N LEU A 8 -28.62 0.15 -17.47
CA LEU A 8 -27.98 -0.61 -16.40
C LEU A 8 -27.03 -1.64 -17.03
N ALA A 9 -25.73 -1.50 -16.78
CA ALA A 9 -24.76 -2.54 -17.07
C ALA A 9 -24.79 -3.57 -15.93
N THR A 10 -25.38 -4.73 -16.22
CA THR A 10 -25.40 -5.89 -15.32
C THR A 10 -24.00 -6.50 -15.26
N GLY A 11 -23.24 -6.22 -14.20
CA GLY A 11 -22.01 -6.94 -13.89
C GLY A 11 -22.36 -8.31 -13.30
N ALA A 12 -21.88 -9.39 -13.91
CA ALA A 12 -22.07 -10.74 -13.41
C ALA A 12 -21.30 -10.95 -12.10
N LEU A 13 -22.02 -11.19 -11.00
CA LEU A 13 -21.44 -11.73 -9.76
C LEU A 13 -21.09 -13.20 -9.98
N ALA A 14 -19.80 -13.50 -10.04
CA ALA A 14 -19.31 -14.87 -9.90
C ALA A 14 -19.31 -15.24 -8.41
N ALA A 15 -20.40 -15.83 -7.92
CA ALA A 15 -20.43 -16.47 -6.60
C ALA A 15 -19.77 -17.85 -6.71
N ALA A 16 -18.49 -17.95 -6.32
CA ALA A 16 -17.85 -19.24 -6.09
C ALA A 16 -18.29 -19.76 -4.71
N GLY A 17 -19.42 -20.47 -4.66
CA GLY A 17 -19.83 -21.26 -3.52
C GLY A 17 -19.31 -22.69 -3.67
N ALA A 18 -18.57 -23.19 -2.68
CA ALA A 18 -18.32 -24.61 -2.50
C ALA A 18 -18.91 -25.04 -1.17
N PHE A 19 -19.91 -25.92 -1.22
CA PHE A 19 -20.44 -26.65 -0.07
C PHE A 19 -19.46 -27.76 0.30
N GLY A 20 -19.06 -27.84 1.56
CA GLY A 20 -18.27 -28.96 2.11
C GLY A 20 -19.03 -29.66 3.22
N THR A 21 -19.53 -30.87 2.96
CA THR A 21 -19.91 -31.84 3.99
C THR A 21 -18.75 -32.79 4.22
N GLY A 22 -18.25 -32.89 5.46
CA GLY A 22 -17.33 -33.95 5.87
C GLY A 22 -16.31 -33.51 6.92
N ILE A 23 -16.53 -33.92 8.16
CA ILE A 23 -15.57 -33.78 9.27
C ILE A 23 -14.41 -34.78 9.11
N ALA A 24 -13.22 -34.26 8.83
CA ALA A 24 -11.94 -34.87 9.20
C ALA A 24 -10.98 -33.71 9.48
N ALA A 25 -10.65 -33.48 10.75
CA ALA A 25 -9.68 -32.46 11.15
C ALA A 25 -8.27 -32.92 10.74
N ALA A 26 -7.92 -32.70 9.48
CA ALA A 26 -6.54 -32.40 9.13
C ALA A 26 -6.27 -30.96 9.56
N ASP A 27 -5.05 -30.67 10.00
CA ASP A 27 -4.51 -29.32 10.07
C ASP A 27 -4.44 -28.81 8.62
N GLU A 28 -5.60 -28.46 8.05
CA GLU A 28 -5.67 -27.84 6.76
C GLU A 28 -5.10 -26.44 6.93
N PRO A 29 -4.12 -26.03 6.09
CA PRO A 29 -3.66 -24.65 6.11
C PRO A 29 -4.88 -23.76 5.90
N ASP A 30 -5.01 -22.74 6.75
CA ASP A 30 -6.07 -21.74 6.65
C ASP A 30 -6.21 -21.32 5.18
N PRO A 31 -7.43 -21.32 4.60
CA PRO A 31 -7.62 -21.06 3.19
C PRO A 31 -6.98 -19.73 2.81
N ALA A 32 -6.13 -19.75 1.78
CA ALA A 32 -5.43 -18.54 1.33
C ALA A 32 -6.43 -17.40 1.06
N PRO A 33 -6.08 -16.14 1.39
CA PRO A 33 -6.99 -15.01 1.25
C PRO A 33 -7.44 -14.82 -0.19
N ALA A 34 -8.65 -14.29 -0.35
CA ALA A 34 -9.14 -13.85 -1.65
C ALA A 34 -8.16 -12.83 -2.25
N THR A 35 -7.47 -13.22 -3.31
CA THR A 35 -6.43 -12.41 -3.96
C THR A 35 -6.98 -11.76 -5.21
N GLN A 36 -6.81 -10.45 -5.33
CA GLN A 36 -7.32 -9.65 -6.44
C GLN A 36 -6.37 -8.50 -6.79
N PRO A 37 -6.51 -7.88 -7.98
CA PRO A 37 -5.73 -6.71 -8.34
C PRO A 37 -6.04 -5.50 -7.44
N ILE A 38 -5.04 -4.64 -7.23
CA ILE A 38 -5.28 -3.27 -6.74
C ILE A 38 -6.30 -2.59 -7.67
N GLY A 39 -7.26 -1.87 -7.06
CA GLY A 39 -8.39 -1.22 -7.72
C GLY A 39 -9.65 -2.09 -7.83
N THR A 40 -9.59 -3.37 -7.48
CA THR A 40 -10.76 -4.25 -7.39
C THR A 40 -11.41 -4.15 -6.00
N GLN A 41 -12.74 -4.12 -5.94
CA GLN A 41 -13.47 -4.16 -4.68
C GLN A 41 -13.52 -5.59 -4.14
N GLY A 42 -13.09 -5.77 -2.89
CA GLY A 42 -13.26 -7.01 -2.13
C GLY A 42 -14.41 -6.88 -1.14
N THR A 43 -15.17 -7.95 -0.95
CA THR A 43 -16.30 -7.98 -0.03
C THR A 43 -15.94 -8.76 1.23
N LEU A 44 -16.34 -8.23 2.38
CA LEU A 44 -16.05 -8.85 3.68
C LEU A 44 -17.26 -8.74 4.61
N PRO A 45 -17.90 -9.86 4.97
CA PRO A 45 -18.83 -9.88 6.09
C PRO A 45 -18.07 -9.68 7.40
N GLU A 46 -18.35 -8.58 8.11
CA GLU A 46 -17.73 -8.27 9.41
C GLU A 46 -18.74 -7.51 10.28
N GLY A 47 -18.89 -7.93 11.53
CA GLY A 47 -19.87 -7.35 12.44
C GLY A 47 -21.33 -7.50 11.93
N PRO A 48 -22.16 -6.44 12.03
CA PRO A 48 -23.57 -6.50 11.64
C PRO A 48 -23.83 -6.25 10.14
N GLY A 49 -22.78 -6.23 9.30
CA GLY A 49 -22.90 -5.85 7.90
C GLY A 49 -21.88 -6.50 6.97
N VAL A 50 -21.85 -6.02 5.74
CA VAL A 50 -20.90 -6.43 4.70
C VAL A 50 -20.19 -5.19 4.19
N HIS A 51 -18.86 -5.20 4.33
CA HIS A 51 -17.96 -4.17 3.82
C HIS A 51 -17.63 -4.41 2.34
N GLY A 52 -17.32 -3.32 1.65
CA GLY A 52 -16.82 -3.29 0.29
C GLY A 52 -15.54 -2.49 0.17
N TRP A 53 -14.40 -3.10 0.49
CA TRP A 53 -13.10 -2.43 0.48
C TRP A 53 -12.50 -2.35 -0.92
N THR A 54 -12.04 -1.18 -1.32
CA THR A 54 -11.22 -0.97 -2.52
C THR A 54 -9.94 -0.24 -2.15
N VAL A 55 -8.81 -0.71 -2.65
CA VAL A 55 -7.49 -0.11 -2.41
C VAL A 55 -6.88 0.31 -3.75
N ASN A 56 -6.33 1.51 -3.80
CA ASN A 56 -5.68 2.10 -4.97
C ASN A 56 -4.33 2.72 -4.58
N ASP A 57 -3.49 2.99 -5.58
CA ASP A 57 -2.32 3.85 -5.46
C ASP A 57 -1.32 3.49 -4.35
N LEU A 58 -1.03 2.19 -4.13
CA LEU A 58 0.04 1.77 -3.21
C LEU A 58 1.40 2.25 -3.72
N ARG A 59 2.00 3.23 -3.03
CA ARG A 59 3.25 3.90 -3.49
C ARG A 59 3.97 4.63 -2.35
N PRO A 60 5.23 5.04 -2.52
CA PRO A 60 5.89 5.99 -1.61
C PRO A 60 5.09 7.29 -1.51
N SER A 61 4.96 7.82 -0.30
CA SER A 61 4.26 9.08 -0.03
C SER A 61 5.24 10.25 0.06
N ALA A 62 4.77 11.44 -0.33
CA ALA A 62 5.46 12.71 -0.11
C ALA A 62 4.74 13.58 0.95
N ASP A 63 3.67 13.06 1.57
CA ASP A 63 2.86 13.80 2.53
C ASP A 63 3.64 14.01 3.83
N ALA A 64 3.49 15.20 4.40
CA ALA A 64 3.95 15.49 5.76
C ALA A 64 2.84 15.14 6.76
N ILE A 65 3.06 14.11 7.56
CA ILE A 65 2.15 13.65 8.63
C ILE A 65 2.84 13.79 10.00
N PRO A 66 2.11 13.82 11.13
CA PRO A 66 2.70 13.91 12.46
C PRO A 66 3.31 12.57 12.91
N TYR A 67 4.23 12.04 12.11
CA TYR A 67 4.93 10.78 12.32
C TYR A 67 6.32 10.87 11.66
N GLN A 68 7.33 10.31 12.32
CA GLN A 68 8.71 10.25 11.81
C GLN A 68 9.00 8.81 11.37
N PRO A 69 9.03 8.53 10.05
CA PRO A 69 9.31 7.19 9.54
C PRO A 69 10.71 6.71 9.91
N GLN A 70 10.82 5.44 10.29
CA GLN A 70 12.11 4.74 10.40
C GLN A 70 12.64 4.32 9.03
N GLY A 71 11.74 4.08 8.07
CA GLY A 71 12.05 3.76 6.69
C GLY A 71 11.50 4.80 5.72
N THR A 72 10.82 4.33 4.68
CA THR A 72 10.12 5.19 3.72
C THR A 72 8.64 5.24 4.08
N LEU A 73 8.05 6.44 4.13
CA LEU A 73 6.60 6.57 4.24
C LEU A 73 5.96 6.09 2.94
N TRP A 74 5.03 5.14 3.04
CA TRP A 74 4.18 4.72 1.93
C TRP A 74 2.74 5.09 2.21
N GLU A 75 1.96 5.25 1.14
CA GLU A 75 0.53 5.50 1.17
C GLU A 75 -0.21 4.53 0.26
N ALA A 76 -1.49 4.32 0.56
CA ALA A 76 -2.49 3.84 -0.37
C ALA A 76 -3.76 4.67 -0.18
N THR A 77 -4.60 4.75 -1.21
CA THR A 77 -5.96 5.29 -1.09
C THR A 77 -6.89 4.10 -0.85
N ALA A 78 -7.63 4.10 0.26
CA ALA A 78 -8.59 3.06 0.56
C ALA A 78 -10.00 3.64 0.65
N THR A 79 -10.99 2.88 0.18
CA THR A 79 -12.42 3.23 0.23
C THR A 79 -13.16 2.07 0.85
N ASP A 80 -13.96 2.34 1.88
CA ASP A 80 -14.90 1.39 2.46
C ASP A 80 -16.33 1.76 2.06
N GLU A 81 -17.15 0.76 1.83
CA GLU A 81 -18.56 0.86 1.49
C GLU A 81 -19.39 -0.07 2.36
N ALA A 82 -20.48 0.45 2.91
CA ALA A 82 -21.50 -0.36 3.56
C ALA A 82 -22.37 -1.05 2.50
N ILE A 83 -21.94 -2.18 1.96
CA ILE A 83 -22.72 -2.91 0.92
C ILE A 83 -24.06 -3.39 1.51
N GLN A 84 -24.02 -3.92 2.73
CA GLN A 84 -25.21 -4.39 3.45
C GLN A 84 -25.10 -4.04 4.93
N GLY A 85 -26.20 -3.59 5.53
CA GLY A 85 -26.24 -3.24 6.96
C GLY A 85 -25.45 -1.98 7.30
N THR A 86 -25.14 -1.81 8.57
CA THR A 86 -24.25 -0.74 9.04
C THR A 86 -22.87 -1.32 9.28
N VAL A 87 -21.82 -0.62 8.86
CA VAL A 87 -20.44 -1.05 9.03
C VAL A 87 -19.58 0.05 9.65
N PHE A 88 -18.45 -0.32 10.25
CA PHE A 88 -17.49 0.60 10.85
C PHE A 88 -16.10 0.37 10.26
N PRO A 89 -15.53 1.31 9.50
CA PRO A 89 -14.24 1.12 8.87
C PRO A 89 -13.12 0.84 9.90
N ILE A 90 -12.38 -0.27 9.73
CA ILE A 90 -11.28 -0.66 10.63
C ILE A 90 -9.94 -0.55 9.90
N VAL A 91 -9.35 0.66 9.90
CA VAL A 91 -8.06 0.92 9.22
C VAL A 91 -6.91 0.11 9.83
N ALA A 92 -7.01 -0.24 11.11
CA ALA A 92 -6.03 -1.07 11.81
C ALA A 92 -5.91 -2.49 11.22
N ASN A 93 -6.89 -2.96 10.45
CA ASN A 93 -6.85 -4.27 9.81
C ASN A 93 -6.08 -4.27 8.48
N LEU A 94 -5.71 -3.10 7.96
CA LEU A 94 -4.94 -2.97 6.72
C LEU A 94 -3.43 -3.04 6.99
N SER A 95 -2.73 -3.88 6.24
CA SER A 95 -1.26 -3.94 6.21
C SER A 95 -0.74 -3.93 4.77
N ALA A 96 0.38 -3.27 4.53
CA ALA A 96 1.12 -3.40 3.29
C ALA A 96 2.09 -4.59 3.38
N ARG A 97 2.23 -5.37 2.30
CA ARG A 97 3.14 -6.52 2.25
C ARG A 97 4.06 -6.52 1.03
N SER A 98 5.32 -6.84 1.26
CA SER A 98 6.32 -7.03 0.21
C SER A 98 6.21 -8.42 -0.43
N ALA A 99 6.86 -8.58 -1.59
CA ALA A 99 7.00 -9.89 -2.25
C ALA A 99 7.78 -10.90 -1.41
N SER A 100 8.69 -10.43 -0.54
CA SER A 100 9.48 -11.25 0.39
C SER A 100 8.71 -11.63 1.65
N GLY A 101 7.47 -11.16 1.83
CA GLY A 101 6.63 -11.48 2.98
C GLY A 101 6.76 -10.53 4.17
N GLN A 102 7.53 -9.44 4.06
CA GLN A 102 7.58 -8.40 5.08
C GLN A 102 6.20 -7.73 5.20
N ASN A 103 5.74 -7.52 6.43
CA ASN A 103 4.44 -6.91 6.73
C ASN A 103 4.63 -5.56 7.44
N TYR A 104 3.99 -4.53 6.90
CA TYR A 104 4.01 -3.17 7.45
C TYR A 104 2.60 -2.79 7.86
N GLN A 105 2.38 -2.67 9.17
CA GLN A 105 1.08 -2.32 9.74
C GLN A 105 0.69 -0.89 9.36
N SER A 106 -0.62 -0.64 9.14
CA SER A 106 -1.11 0.72 8.95
C SER A 106 -0.78 1.61 10.14
N LEU A 107 -0.44 2.87 9.87
CA LEU A 107 -0.20 3.92 10.86
C LEU A 107 -1.52 4.53 11.36
N PHE A 108 -2.50 3.69 11.71
CA PHE A 108 -3.88 4.10 12.01
C PHE A 108 -4.03 5.00 13.26
N THR A 109 -3.03 5.00 14.15
CA THR A 109 -3.00 5.86 15.33
C THR A 109 -2.48 7.26 15.05
N VAL A 110 -1.92 7.50 13.85
CA VAL A 110 -1.40 8.82 13.46
C VAL A 110 -2.56 9.65 12.90
N PRO A 111 -2.93 10.76 13.54
CA PRO A 111 -4.05 11.59 13.09
C PRO A 111 -3.65 12.31 11.79
N THR A 112 -4.31 11.97 10.69
CA THR A 112 -4.07 12.57 9.37
C THR A 112 -5.37 13.14 8.82
N PRO A 113 -5.42 14.43 8.41
CA PRO A 113 -6.62 15.02 7.81
C PRO A 113 -7.09 14.32 6.52
N GLN A 114 -6.16 13.70 5.79
CA GLN A 114 -6.41 12.95 4.57
C GLN A 114 -6.86 11.51 4.83
N GLY A 115 -6.83 11.05 6.08
CA GLY A 115 -7.11 9.68 6.46
C GLY A 115 -8.59 9.32 6.35
N ILE A 116 -8.88 8.02 6.38
CA ILE A 116 -10.25 7.53 6.51
C ILE A 116 -10.82 7.97 7.86
N VAL A 117 -11.99 8.58 7.85
CA VAL A 117 -12.74 8.89 9.06
C VAL A 117 -13.48 7.63 9.53
N PRO A 118 -13.16 7.07 10.72
CA PRO A 118 -13.71 5.79 11.18
C PRO A 118 -15.09 5.98 11.85
N THR A 119 -16.04 6.57 11.12
CA THR A 119 -17.44 6.72 11.54
C THR A 119 -18.31 5.64 10.94
N GLY A 120 -19.39 5.28 11.64
CA GLY A 120 -20.35 4.29 11.16
C GLY A 120 -20.96 4.69 9.81
N LEU A 121 -20.94 3.75 8.86
CA LEU A 121 -21.52 3.89 7.52
C LEU A 121 -22.82 3.10 7.48
N THR A 122 -23.94 3.78 7.22
CA THR A 122 -25.21 3.10 6.91
C THR A 122 -25.17 2.53 5.50
N GLN A 123 -25.96 1.50 5.21
CA GLN A 123 -26.00 0.84 3.91
C GLN A 123 -26.03 1.83 2.72
N GLY A 124 -25.15 1.62 1.75
CA GLY A 124 -24.93 2.46 0.57
C GLY A 124 -23.96 3.63 0.80
N GLN A 125 -23.60 3.97 2.04
CA GLN A 125 -22.59 5.00 2.33
C GLN A 125 -21.18 4.49 2.08
N LYS A 126 -20.29 5.42 1.75
CA LYS A 126 -18.86 5.16 1.58
C LYS A 126 -18.03 6.20 2.31
N THR A 127 -16.82 5.80 2.69
CA THR A 127 -15.76 6.72 3.13
C THR A 127 -14.49 6.41 2.36
N SER A 128 -13.67 7.41 2.08
CA SER A 128 -12.42 7.25 1.36
C SER A 128 -11.34 8.12 1.99
N GLY A 129 -10.11 7.63 1.99
CA GLY A 129 -8.97 8.36 2.55
C GLY A 129 -7.64 7.64 2.35
N LYS A 130 -6.58 8.30 2.77
CA LYS A 130 -5.22 7.76 2.76
C LYS A 130 -5.00 6.82 3.94
N VAL A 131 -4.26 5.75 3.69
CA VAL A 131 -3.72 4.86 4.71
C VAL A 131 -2.21 4.85 4.54
N TYR A 132 -1.48 5.10 5.62
CA TYR A 132 -0.03 5.25 5.59
C TYR A 132 0.68 4.05 6.25
N PHE A 133 1.90 3.77 5.81
CA PHE A 133 2.74 2.67 6.28
C PHE A 133 4.18 3.15 6.44
N ASP A 134 4.88 2.69 7.47
CA ASP A 134 6.33 2.86 7.59
C ASP A 134 7.04 1.62 7.03
N VAL A 135 7.63 1.76 5.85
CA VAL A 135 8.28 0.65 5.13
C VAL A 135 9.77 0.66 5.43
N THR A 136 10.18 -0.25 6.32
CA THR A 136 11.55 -0.39 6.82
C THR A 136 12.40 -1.43 6.08
N GLY A 137 11.84 -2.08 5.05
CA GLY A 137 12.52 -3.11 4.26
C GLY A 137 12.11 -3.06 2.78
N ASP A 138 11.89 -4.24 2.18
CA ASP A 138 11.49 -4.35 0.77
C ASP A 138 10.17 -3.62 0.49
N ALA A 139 10.11 -3.00 -0.69
CA ALA A 139 8.93 -2.29 -1.16
C ALA A 139 7.68 -3.20 -1.16
N PRO A 140 6.54 -2.74 -0.61
CA PRO A 140 5.31 -3.49 -0.67
C PRO A 140 4.77 -3.53 -2.10
N ASN A 141 4.19 -4.67 -2.46
CA ASN A 141 3.48 -4.87 -3.72
C ASN A 141 2.03 -5.30 -3.51
N SER A 142 1.57 -5.37 -2.26
CA SER A 142 0.22 -5.72 -1.93
C SER A 142 -0.28 -5.03 -0.66
N LEU A 143 -1.59 -4.87 -0.54
CA LEU A 143 -2.28 -4.63 0.73
C LEU A 143 -3.05 -5.89 1.12
N VAL A 144 -3.16 -6.12 2.42
CA VAL A 144 -3.95 -7.20 3.01
C VAL A 144 -4.87 -6.62 4.07
N TYR A 145 -6.13 -7.03 4.05
CA TYR A 145 -7.06 -6.84 5.18
C TYR A 145 -7.02 -8.09 6.04
N GLN A 146 -6.70 -7.94 7.32
CA GLN A 146 -6.52 -9.03 8.28
C GLN A 146 -7.46 -8.83 9.47
N ALA A 147 -8.17 -9.87 9.88
CA ALA A 147 -8.94 -9.84 11.13
C ALA A 147 -8.90 -11.22 11.80
N GLY A 148 -8.92 -11.24 13.13
CA GLY A 148 -8.89 -12.49 13.90
C GLY A 148 -7.60 -13.32 13.72
N GLY A 149 -6.51 -12.72 13.21
CA GLY A 149 -5.26 -13.42 12.92
C GLY A 149 -5.19 -14.07 11.54
N ALA A 150 -6.22 -13.93 10.71
CA ALA A 150 -6.25 -14.45 9.34
C ALA A 150 -6.23 -13.32 8.29
N ASP A 151 -5.63 -13.61 7.14
CA ASP A 151 -5.76 -12.76 5.96
C ASP A 151 -7.12 -13.01 5.31
N LEU A 152 -7.90 -11.96 5.07
CA LEU A 152 -9.25 -12.10 4.52
C LEU A 152 -9.30 -11.68 3.05
N ILE A 153 -8.67 -10.54 2.73
CA ILE A 153 -8.58 -10.02 1.37
C ILE A 153 -7.16 -9.55 1.10
N ARG A 154 -6.64 -9.85 -0.10
CA ARG A 154 -5.35 -9.36 -0.58
C ARG A 154 -5.50 -8.64 -1.92
N TRP A 155 -5.06 -7.39 -1.98
CA TRP A 155 -4.93 -6.61 -3.22
C TRP A 155 -3.48 -6.59 -3.67
N VAL A 156 -3.19 -7.01 -4.89
CA VAL A 156 -1.82 -7.10 -5.42
C VAL A 156 -1.64 -6.12 -6.58
N ALA A 157 -0.56 -5.35 -6.55
CA ALA A 157 -0.17 -4.50 -7.65
C ALA A 157 0.17 -5.37 -8.87
N PRO A 158 -0.23 -4.97 -10.09
CA PRO A 158 0.21 -5.67 -11.28
C PRO A 158 1.73 -5.68 -11.35
N ALA A 159 2.30 -6.80 -11.82
CA ALA A 159 3.74 -6.88 -12.07
C ALA A 159 4.14 -5.75 -13.04
N PRO A 160 5.29 -5.08 -12.82
CA PRO A 160 5.79 -4.10 -13.76
C PRO A 160 5.88 -4.72 -15.16
N GLN A 161 5.21 -4.12 -16.14
CA GLN A 161 5.26 -4.62 -17.51
C GLN A 161 6.71 -4.54 -18.01
N ALA A 162 7.26 -5.66 -18.48
CA ALA A 162 8.54 -5.66 -19.14
C ALA A 162 8.43 -4.77 -20.39
N ARG A 163 9.27 -3.73 -20.46
CA ARG A 163 9.32 -2.88 -21.66
C ARG A 163 9.76 -3.75 -22.83
N PRO A 164 9.08 -3.69 -24.00
CA PRO A 164 9.53 -4.40 -25.19
C PRO A 164 11.00 -4.05 -25.47
N ALA A 165 11.82 -5.07 -25.73
CA ALA A 165 13.20 -4.85 -26.13
C ALA A 165 13.22 -3.94 -27.36
N ALA A 166 14.00 -2.86 -27.31
CA ALA A 166 14.16 -1.99 -28.45
C ALA A 166 14.68 -2.81 -29.66
N PRO A 167 14.19 -2.56 -30.88
CA PRO A 167 14.71 -3.23 -32.07
C PRO A 167 16.23 -3.05 -32.16
N ALA A 168 16.96 -4.15 -32.29
CA ALA A 168 18.39 -4.10 -32.54
C ALA A 168 18.65 -3.36 -33.87
N PRO A 169 19.66 -2.47 -33.96
CA PRO A 169 20.00 -1.80 -35.22
C PRO A 169 20.34 -2.83 -36.30
N GLN A 170 19.61 -2.80 -37.42
CA GLN A 170 19.99 -3.57 -38.60
C GLN A 170 21.28 -2.99 -39.18
N ALA A 171 22.31 -3.83 -39.32
CA ALA A 171 23.54 -3.45 -40.01
C ALA A 171 23.23 -3.11 -41.48
N PRO A 172 23.82 -2.05 -42.07
CA PRO A 172 23.59 -1.72 -43.47
C PRO A 172 24.08 -2.85 -44.39
N ALA A 173 23.24 -3.25 -45.34
CA ALA A 173 23.63 -4.10 -46.44
C ALA A 173 24.61 -3.34 -47.35
N GLY A 174 25.91 -3.62 -47.23
CA GLY A 174 26.93 -3.20 -48.18
C GLY A 174 27.10 -4.23 -49.28
N GLY A 175 26.79 -3.84 -50.52
CA GLY A 175 26.90 -4.68 -51.72
C GLY A 175 28.35 -4.94 -52.18
N SER A 176 28.53 -6.16 -52.68
CA SER A 176 29.48 -6.69 -53.69
C SER A 176 30.87 -6.06 -53.86
N ALA A 177 31.91 -6.87 -53.61
CA ALA A 177 33.15 -6.84 -54.40
C ALA A 177 33.78 -8.24 -54.54
N SER A 178 33.83 -8.68 -55.80
CA SER A 178 34.89 -9.44 -56.49
C SER A 178 35.37 -10.80 -55.98
N GLN A 179 35.04 -11.81 -56.80
CA GLN A 179 35.71 -13.12 -56.90
C GLN A 179 37.21 -12.98 -57.22
N ALA A 180 38.03 -13.83 -56.58
CA ALA A 180 39.33 -14.31 -57.10
C ALA A 180 39.64 -15.71 -56.51
N PRO A 181 40.43 -16.55 -57.19
CA PRO A 181 40.14 -17.98 -57.34
C PRO A 181 40.74 -18.91 -56.28
N ALA A 182 40.23 -20.14 -56.27
CA ALA A 182 40.64 -21.24 -55.41
C ALA A 182 42.08 -21.71 -55.69
N ASN A 183 42.82 -22.02 -54.62
CA ASN A 183 43.88 -23.01 -54.67
C ASN A 183 43.83 -23.88 -53.41
N GLY A 184 43.91 -25.21 -53.61
CA GLY A 184 43.67 -26.22 -52.58
C GLY A 184 44.82 -26.38 -51.59
N GLY A 185 44.51 -27.06 -50.47
CA GLY A 185 45.50 -27.51 -49.50
C GLY A 185 44.86 -27.94 -48.18
N ASN A 186 44.64 -29.24 -48.01
CA ASN A 186 44.37 -29.84 -46.71
C ASN A 186 45.57 -29.63 -45.78
N SER A 187 45.35 -29.20 -44.54
CA SER A 187 45.81 -29.88 -43.30
C SER A 187 45.89 -28.95 -42.06
N HIS A 188 45.57 -29.55 -40.90
CA HIS A 188 46.06 -29.24 -39.53
C HIS A 188 45.38 -28.17 -38.63
N ARG A 189 44.60 -28.67 -37.66
CA ARG A 189 44.60 -28.45 -36.19
C ARG A 189 45.19 -27.13 -35.58
N ALA A 190 44.30 -26.38 -34.91
CA ALA A 190 44.41 -25.55 -33.66
C ALA A 190 45.30 -24.28 -33.64
N PRO A 191 45.16 -23.31 -32.69
CA PRO A 191 44.21 -23.18 -31.56
C PRO A 191 43.41 -21.85 -31.52
N ALA A 192 42.53 -21.71 -30.53
CA ALA A 192 41.79 -20.47 -30.21
C ALA A 192 42.72 -19.35 -29.68
N PRO A 193 42.47 -18.06 -30.01
CA PRO A 193 43.22 -16.96 -29.44
C PRO A 193 42.78 -16.64 -28.00
N ALA A 194 43.78 -16.32 -27.17
CA ALA A 194 43.66 -16.01 -25.75
C ALA A 194 42.80 -14.77 -25.48
N ARG A 195 42.05 -14.84 -24.38
CA ARG A 195 41.28 -13.76 -23.77
C ARG A 195 42.26 -12.69 -23.25
N GLY A 196 42.22 -11.48 -23.81
CA GLY A 196 42.93 -10.33 -23.25
C GLY A 196 42.42 -9.96 -21.85
N PRO A 197 43.25 -9.35 -20.99
CA PRO A 197 42.88 -9.03 -19.62
C PRO A 197 41.79 -7.95 -19.57
N ALA A 198 40.84 -8.13 -18.66
CA ALA A 198 39.77 -7.19 -18.37
C ALA A 198 40.33 -5.91 -17.74
N SER A 199 40.03 -4.75 -18.33
CA SER A 199 40.23 -3.45 -17.71
C SER A 199 39.23 -3.29 -16.56
N ARG A 200 39.73 -3.29 -15.33
CA ARG A 200 38.98 -2.98 -14.10
C ARG A 200 38.51 -1.51 -14.13
N PRO A 201 37.23 -1.19 -13.90
CA PRO A 201 36.81 0.17 -13.63
C PRO A 201 37.41 0.67 -12.31
N ALA A 202 37.98 1.87 -12.33
CA ALA A 202 38.56 2.52 -11.16
C ALA A 202 37.49 2.84 -10.10
N SER A 203 37.80 2.55 -8.84
CA SER A 203 37.03 2.98 -7.68
C SER A 203 37.10 4.51 -7.51
N PRO A 204 35.99 5.22 -7.34
CA PRO A 204 36.03 6.62 -6.90
C PRO A 204 36.52 6.67 -5.45
N GLY A 205 37.52 7.51 -5.17
CA GLY A 205 38.02 7.78 -3.83
C GLY A 205 37.00 8.57 -2.98
N PRO A 206 37.15 8.55 -1.64
CA PRO A 206 36.21 9.20 -0.74
C PRO A 206 36.25 10.73 -0.89
N ALA A 207 35.07 11.33 -1.03
CA ALA A 207 34.88 12.78 -1.02
C ALA A 207 35.13 13.34 0.39
N ALA A 208 35.77 14.51 0.44
CA ALA A 208 36.07 15.25 1.67
C ALA A 208 34.80 15.69 2.42
N PRO A 209 34.84 15.82 3.76
CA PRO A 209 33.70 16.30 4.54
C PRO A 209 33.50 17.81 4.35
N PRO A 210 32.25 18.31 4.40
CA PRO A 210 31.98 19.74 4.40
C PRO A 210 32.39 20.37 5.74
N ALA A 211 33.08 21.52 5.66
CA ALA A 211 33.37 22.39 6.78
C ALA A 211 32.17 23.31 7.07
N GLY A 212 31.88 23.56 8.35
CA GLY A 212 31.07 24.69 8.77
C GLY A 212 29.87 24.34 9.65
N SER A 213 30.13 24.08 10.94
CA SER A 213 29.15 24.29 11.99
C SER A 213 29.33 25.72 12.50
N SER A 214 28.34 26.56 12.29
CA SER A 214 28.17 27.81 13.03
C SER A 214 26.74 27.81 13.56
N GLY A 215 26.63 27.57 14.86
CA GLY A 215 25.36 27.49 15.57
C GLY A 215 24.57 28.79 15.45
N THR A 216 23.26 28.64 15.34
CA THR A 216 22.31 29.74 15.48
C THR A 216 22.30 30.17 16.95
N PRO A 217 22.51 31.46 17.29
CA PRO A 217 22.37 31.92 18.67
C PRO A 217 20.90 31.81 19.12
N LEU A 218 20.73 31.40 20.39
CA LEU A 218 19.45 31.35 21.08
C LEU A 218 18.86 32.77 21.19
N PRO A 219 17.57 33.00 20.93
CA PRO A 219 16.94 34.28 21.24
C PRO A 219 16.89 34.46 22.77
N GLU A 220 17.46 35.58 23.22
CA GLU A 220 17.38 36.08 24.59
C GLU A 220 15.95 36.60 24.84
N GLY A 221 15.18 35.93 25.69
CA GLY A 221 13.76 36.27 25.87
C GLY A 221 12.95 35.19 26.58
N SER A 222 13.35 34.89 27.81
CA SER A 222 12.53 34.14 28.76
C SER A 222 11.28 34.93 29.14
N SER A 223 10.12 34.27 29.18
CA SER A 223 9.04 34.50 30.14
C SER A 223 8.13 33.28 30.11
N GLY A 224 8.22 32.43 31.14
CA GLY A 224 7.40 31.23 31.28
C GLY A 224 5.90 31.57 31.35
N THR A 225 5.07 30.66 30.86
CA THR A 225 3.62 30.70 31.04
C THR A 225 3.30 30.48 32.52
N PRO A 226 2.56 31.38 33.20
CA PRO A 226 2.08 31.09 34.55
C PRO A 226 1.02 29.98 34.51
N LEU A 227 1.11 29.05 35.47
CA LEU A 227 0.07 28.07 35.75
C LEU A 227 -1.26 28.76 36.08
N PRO A 228 -2.42 28.27 35.59
CA PRO A 228 -3.72 28.67 36.12
C PRO A 228 -3.83 28.28 37.60
N ALA A 229 -4.28 29.22 38.43
CA ALA A 229 -4.54 29.01 39.84
C ALA A 229 -5.66 27.97 40.06
N GLU A 230 -5.48 27.15 41.10
CA GLU A 230 -6.47 26.23 41.68
C GLU A 230 -7.87 26.85 41.75
N ALA A 231 -8.85 26.14 41.17
CA ALA A 231 -10.25 26.40 41.44
C ALA A 231 -10.59 25.87 42.84
N PRO A 232 -11.27 26.64 43.71
CA PRO A 232 -11.66 26.15 45.02
C PRO A 232 -12.82 25.17 44.91
N ASP A 233 -12.67 24.05 45.62
CA ASP A 233 -13.73 23.10 45.92
C ASP A 233 -14.97 23.81 46.47
N SER A 234 -16.11 23.61 45.80
CA SER A 234 -17.42 24.02 46.30
C SER A 234 -18.36 22.83 46.30
N SER A 235 -18.23 22.02 47.35
CA SER A 235 -19.29 21.12 47.79
C SER A 235 -20.41 21.93 48.43
N ALA A 236 -21.63 21.93 47.86
CA ALA A 236 -22.90 21.96 48.60
C ALA A 236 -24.14 21.93 47.68
N SER A 237 -24.89 20.82 47.78
CA SER A 237 -26.33 20.77 48.07
C SER A 237 -27.30 21.71 47.32
N GLY A 238 -28.22 21.14 46.53
CA GLY A 238 -29.53 21.78 46.33
C GLY A 238 -30.46 21.16 45.28
N GLY A 239 -31.44 20.38 45.73
CA GLY A 239 -32.82 20.43 45.17
C GLY A 239 -33.21 19.44 44.07
N SER A 240 -33.67 18.25 44.46
CA SER A 240 -34.52 17.40 43.63
C SER A 240 -35.98 17.86 43.78
N ALA A 241 -36.59 18.41 42.73
CA ALA A 241 -37.99 18.81 42.72
C ALA A 241 -38.88 17.64 42.24
N GLY A 242 -39.86 17.28 43.07
CA GLY A 242 -40.84 16.22 42.80
C GLY A 242 -41.99 16.67 41.90
N THR A 243 -42.56 15.70 41.19
CA THR A 243 -43.76 15.79 40.35
C THR A 243 -45.05 15.85 41.19
N PRO A 244 -46.03 16.72 40.91
CA PRO A 244 -47.36 16.62 41.50
C PRO A 244 -48.28 15.73 40.64
N ALA A 245 -49.09 14.90 41.31
CA ALA A 245 -50.25 14.22 40.73
C ALA A 245 -51.51 15.09 40.92
N SER A 246 -52.42 15.01 39.96
CA SER A 246 -53.70 15.74 39.88
C SER A 246 -54.88 14.74 39.91
N PRO A 247 -56.13 15.21 40.13
CA PRO A 247 -57.03 14.84 41.25
C PRO A 247 -57.69 13.46 41.18
#